data_AF-A0A9Q9EG22-F1
#
_entry.id   AF-A0A9Q9EG22-F1
#
_cell.length_a   1.000
_cell.length_b   1.000
_cell.length_c   1.000
_cell.angle_alpha   90.00
_cell.angle_beta   90.00
_cell.angle_gamma   90.00
#
_symmetry.space_group_name_H-M   'P 1'
#
loop_
_entity.id
_entity.type
_entity.pdbx_description
1 polymer ?
#
loop_
_entity_poly.entity_id
_entity_poly.type
_entity_poly.pdbx_seq_one_letter_code
_entity_poly.pdbx_strand_id
1 'polypeptide(L)'
;MDALIDPVVQELRTLGDNSTLSITYSASTVANCSSFYSSISGSNTAGGGGVSSSRLLGRKELVDIPQCELSQYLRRAVAAQNTTAGTYATVGLSGGLGATDAPAERWGALLPAWNTAHLHFFVGGASGSVDDVTSPQTLLADNAAWLEKNKEELWREWAPESGSYMNEGNPYNSHFKHDFYGDHYEGLLAVKQKYDPTESLYVLSGVGSDSWHYDLQDGTLCRTV
;
A
#
# COMPACT_ATOMS: atom_id res chain seq x y z
N MET A 1 8.07 -16.98 21.27
CA MET A 1 7.53 -15.73 20.72
C MET A 1 7.75 -14.60 21.71
N ASP A 2 7.46 -14.85 22.99
CA ASP A 2 7.67 -13.93 24.11
C ASP A 2 9.08 -13.30 24.10
N ALA A 3 10.16 -14.09 24.04
CA ALA A 3 11.52 -13.55 24.01
C ALA A 3 11.81 -12.57 22.84
N LEU A 4 11.04 -12.62 21.75
CA LEU A 4 11.17 -11.70 20.61
C LEU A 4 10.35 -10.42 20.81
N ILE A 5 9.18 -10.52 21.46
CA ILE A 5 8.19 -9.44 21.56
C ILE A 5 8.29 -8.68 22.90
N ASP A 6 8.70 -9.36 23.97
CA ASP A 6 8.80 -8.79 25.32
C ASP A 6 9.63 -7.51 25.38
N PRO A 7 10.79 -7.39 24.70
CA PRO A 7 11.55 -6.13 24.71
C PRO A 7 10.73 -4.96 24.16
N VAL A 8 9.98 -5.17 23.08
CA VAL A 8 9.14 -4.15 22.45
C VAL A 8 7.97 -3.78 23.37
N VAL A 9 7.32 -4.77 23.98
CA VAL A 9 6.21 -4.54 24.93
C VAL A 9 6.69 -3.77 26.16
N GLN A 10 7.87 -4.09 26.67
CA GLN A 10 8.48 -3.37 27.79
C GLN A 10 8.76 -1.91 27.42
N GLU A 11 9.34 -1.67 26.25
CA GLU A 11 9.61 -0.31 25.75
C GLU A 11 8.32 0.49 25.58
N LEU A 12 7.29 -0.07 24.94
CA LEU A 12 5.99 0.60 24.77
C LEU A 12 5.34 0.99 26.10
N ARG A 13 5.48 0.15 27.13
CA ARG A 13 4.98 0.46 28.48
C ARG A 13 5.73 1.61 29.16
N THR A 14 6.90 2.01 28.67
CA THR A 14 7.59 3.20 29.18
C THR A 14 7.05 4.50 28.58
N LEU A 15 6.31 4.43 27.46
CA LEU A 15 5.81 5.60 26.72
C LEU A 15 4.50 6.17 27.29
N GLY A 16 3.88 5.51 28.25
CA GLY A 16 2.63 5.95 28.87
C GLY A 16 2.30 5.15 30.12
N ASP A 17 1.16 5.46 30.70
CA ASP A 17 0.56 4.71 31.80
C ASP A 17 -0.79 4.13 31.38
N ASN A 18 -1.43 3.33 32.24
CA ASN A 18 -2.74 2.74 31.93
C ASN A 18 -3.87 3.77 31.71
N SER A 19 -3.63 5.08 31.91
CA SER A 19 -4.58 6.15 31.59
C SER A 19 -4.42 6.69 30.17
N THR A 20 -3.24 6.53 29.56
CA THR A 20 -2.88 7.06 28.24
C THR A 20 -2.62 5.97 27.21
N LEU A 21 -2.10 4.82 27.63
CA LEU A 21 -1.77 3.67 26.78
C LEU A 21 -1.87 2.36 27.58
N SER A 22 -2.78 1.47 27.17
CA SER A 22 -2.87 0.11 27.71
C SER A 22 -2.32 -0.89 26.69
N ILE A 23 -1.28 -1.64 27.07
CA ILE A 23 -0.66 -2.67 26.23
C ILE A 23 -0.97 -4.06 26.79
N THR A 24 -1.77 -4.81 26.04
CA THR A 24 -2.04 -6.24 26.31
C THR A 24 -1.37 -7.09 25.25
N TYR A 25 -0.63 -8.11 25.69
CA TYR A 25 0.00 -9.11 24.82
C TYR A 25 -0.40 -10.50 25.29
N SER A 26 -0.79 -11.35 24.36
CA SER A 26 -0.97 -12.78 24.59
C SER A 26 -0.41 -13.55 23.40
N ALA A 27 0.28 -14.64 23.70
CA ALA A 27 0.78 -15.59 22.71
C ALA A 27 0.06 -16.93 22.89
N SER A 28 -0.24 -17.58 21.78
CA SER A 28 -0.84 -18.92 21.76
C SER A 28 0.00 -19.83 20.89
N THR A 29 0.29 -21.02 21.38
CA THR A 29 0.85 -22.10 20.57
C THR A 29 -0.26 -22.84 19.84
N VAL A 30 -0.08 -23.01 18.54
CA VAL A 30 -1.00 -23.74 17.65
C VAL A 30 -0.28 -24.96 17.07
N ALA A 31 -1.02 -26.04 16.84
CA ALA A 31 -0.43 -27.35 16.54
C ALA A 31 0.23 -27.43 15.14
N ASN A 32 -0.24 -26.65 14.18
CA ASN A 32 0.24 -26.68 12.79
C ASN A 32 -0.09 -25.37 12.04
N CYS A 33 0.43 -25.23 10.82
CA CYS A 33 0.26 -24.05 9.99
C CYS A 33 -1.20 -23.76 9.60
N SER A 34 -2.02 -24.80 9.40
CA SER A 34 -3.44 -24.61 9.08
C SER A 34 -4.19 -24.00 10.27
N SER A 35 -3.98 -24.54 11.47
CA SER A 35 -4.54 -23.98 12.71
C SER A 35 -4.02 -22.57 13.00
N PHE A 36 -2.74 -22.30 12.71
CA PHE A 36 -2.18 -20.95 12.77
C PHE A 36 -2.92 -20.01 11.83
N TYR A 37 -2.99 -20.36 10.55
CA TYR A 37 -3.66 -19.55 9.53
C TYR A 37 -5.11 -19.27 9.91
N SER A 38 -5.88 -20.29 10.32
CA SER A 38 -7.26 -20.09 10.78
C SER A 38 -7.36 -19.19 12.01
N SER A 39 -6.36 -19.16 12.90
CA SER A 39 -6.37 -18.31 14.09
C SER A 39 -6.07 -16.83 13.81
N ILE A 40 -5.37 -16.53 12.70
CA ILE A 40 -4.99 -15.16 12.32
C ILE A 40 -5.76 -14.64 11.10
N SER A 41 -6.52 -15.51 10.42
CA SER A 41 -7.32 -15.11 9.27
C SER A 41 -8.41 -14.14 9.71
N GLY A 42 -8.37 -12.94 9.15
CA GLY A 42 -9.34 -11.88 9.44
C GLY A 42 -10.72 -12.14 8.84
N SER A 43 -11.60 -11.15 9.02
CA SER A 43 -12.91 -11.15 8.36
C SER A 43 -12.76 -11.10 6.83
N ASN A 44 -13.65 -11.78 6.11
CA ASN A 44 -13.80 -11.66 4.65
C ASN A 44 -14.84 -10.60 4.26
N THR A 45 -15.13 -9.64 5.15
CA THR A 45 -16.05 -8.54 4.85
C THR A 45 -15.49 -7.73 3.68
N ALA A 46 -16.29 -7.61 2.63
CA ALA A 46 -15.97 -6.86 1.42
C ALA A 46 -17.15 -5.98 1.01
N GLY A 47 -17.02 -5.26 -0.10
CA GLY A 47 -18.05 -4.35 -0.62
C GLY A 47 -18.01 -2.93 -0.04
N GLY A 48 -16.98 -2.62 0.77
CA GLY A 48 -16.66 -1.24 1.12
C GLY A 48 -16.18 -0.49 -0.12
N GLY A 49 -16.84 0.61 -0.46
CA GLY A 49 -16.41 1.50 -1.55
C GLY A 49 -15.27 2.39 -1.10
N GLY A 50 -14.23 2.52 -1.92
CA GLY A 50 -13.11 3.41 -1.65
C GLY A 50 -11.88 3.07 -2.48
N VAL A 51 -10.91 3.97 -2.39
CA VAL A 51 -9.53 3.75 -2.85
C VAL A 51 -8.61 3.89 -1.65
N SER A 52 -7.43 3.31 -1.76
CA SER A 52 -6.41 3.28 -0.72
C SER A 52 -5.07 3.61 -1.33
N SER A 53 -4.09 3.86 -0.48
CA SER A 53 -2.72 4.13 -0.89
C SER A 53 -1.78 3.23 -0.11
N SER A 54 -0.62 2.92 -0.68
CA SER A 54 0.39 2.16 0.04
C SER A 54 1.81 2.54 -0.33
N ARG A 55 2.74 2.25 0.58
CA ARG A 55 4.18 2.38 0.34
C ARG A 55 4.94 1.22 0.95
N LEU A 56 5.96 0.75 0.24
CA LEU A 56 6.94 -0.19 0.74
C LEU A 56 8.00 0.57 1.52
N LEU A 57 8.25 0.21 2.77
CA LEU A 57 9.18 0.91 3.65
C LEU A 57 10.21 -0.08 4.19
N GLY A 58 11.48 0.25 4.01
CA GLY A 58 12.62 -0.52 4.49
C GLY A 58 13.30 0.13 5.69
N ARG A 59 14.50 -0.36 6.01
CA ARG A 59 15.30 0.18 7.11
C ARG A 59 15.61 1.67 6.94
N LYS A 60 15.93 2.11 5.71
CA LYS A 60 16.28 3.50 5.43
C LYS A 60 15.13 4.46 5.75
N GLU A 61 13.88 4.04 5.53
CA GLU A 61 12.69 4.84 5.85
C GLU A 61 12.24 4.76 7.31
N LEU A 62 12.58 3.68 8.02
CA LEU A 62 11.99 3.37 9.34
C LEU A 62 12.96 3.54 10.51
N VAL A 63 14.25 3.29 10.30
CA VAL A 63 15.26 3.19 11.36
C VAL A 63 16.37 4.21 11.17
N ASP A 64 16.75 4.48 9.93
CA ASP A 64 17.90 5.35 9.62
C ASP A 64 17.52 6.84 9.56
N ILE A 65 16.28 7.20 9.90
CA ILE A 65 15.80 8.60 10.03
C ILE A 65 15.57 8.99 11.50
N PRO A 66 15.66 10.28 11.84
CA PRO A 66 15.34 10.76 13.19
C PRO A 66 13.92 10.38 13.63
N GLN A 67 13.75 9.98 14.90
CA GLN A 67 12.45 9.58 15.45
C GLN A 67 11.36 10.67 15.30
N CYS A 68 11.74 11.95 15.40
CA CYS A 68 10.82 13.07 15.20
C CYS A 68 10.28 13.09 13.76
N GLU A 69 11.16 12.87 12.78
CA GLU A 69 10.80 12.83 11.37
C GLU A 69 9.89 11.63 11.06
N LEU A 70 10.26 10.43 11.54
CA LEU A 70 9.40 9.23 11.46
C LEU A 70 8.01 9.49 12.04
N SER A 71 7.95 10.12 13.22
CA SER A 71 6.68 10.45 13.88
C SER A 71 5.84 11.45 13.08
N GLN A 72 6.47 12.43 12.40
CA GLN A 72 5.77 13.39 11.53
C GLN A 72 5.19 12.69 10.30
N TYR A 73 5.97 11.84 9.64
CA TYR A 73 5.47 11.07 8.50
C TYR A 73 4.34 10.13 8.88
N LEU A 74 4.47 9.39 9.99
CA LEU A 74 3.40 8.51 10.48
C LEU A 74 2.11 9.28 10.78
N ARG A 75 2.19 10.47 11.39
CA ARG A 75 1.01 11.33 11.64
C ARG A 75 0.32 11.76 10.35
N ARG A 76 1.08 12.14 9.33
CA ARG A 76 0.55 12.51 7.99
C ARG A 76 -0.03 11.29 7.26
N ALA A 77 0.64 10.15 7.37
CA ALA A 77 0.23 8.87 6.77
C ALA A 77 -1.14 8.43 7.26
N VAL A 78 -1.44 8.60 8.56
CA VAL A 78 -2.72 8.22 9.15
C VAL A 78 -3.72 9.38 9.29
N ALA A 79 -3.45 10.54 8.70
CA ALA A 79 -4.43 11.62 8.65
C ALA A 79 -5.64 11.23 7.78
N ALA A 80 -6.86 11.57 8.20
CA ALA A 80 -8.08 11.30 7.44
C ALA A 80 -8.69 12.61 6.93
N GLN A 81 -9.36 12.56 5.78
CA GLN A 81 -10.16 13.66 5.25
C GLN A 81 -11.30 14.00 6.21
N ASN A 82 -12.01 12.99 6.71
CA ASN A 82 -12.98 13.12 7.79
C ASN A 82 -12.36 12.65 9.11
N THR A 83 -11.98 13.60 9.96
CA THR A 83 -11.32 13.33 11.24
C THR A 83 -12.22 12.60 12.24
N THR A 84 -13.55 12.72 12.12
CA THR A 84 -14.51 12.06 12.99
C THR A 84 -14.66 10.58 12.63
N ALA A 85 -14.74 10.27 11.33
CA ALA A 85 -14.77 8.88 10.85
C ALA A 85 -13.40 8.20 11.00
N GLY A 86 -12.32 8.97 10.91
CA GLY A 86 -10.95 8.49 11.02
C GLY A 86 -10.47 7.78 9.75
N THR A 87 -9.41 6.99 9.92
CA THR A 87 -8.84 6.15 8.85
C THR A 87 -8.41 4.81 9.45
N TYR A 88 -7.95 3.91 8.58
CA TYR A 88 -7.26 2.69 8.96
C TYR A 88 -5.84 2.69 8.40
N ALA A 89 -4.98 1.89 9.03
CA ALA A 89 -3.68 1.50 8.52
C ALA A 89 -3.51 -0.01 8.70
N THR A 90 -3.16 -0.71 7.62
CA THR A 90 -2.76 -2.12 7.66
C THR A 90 -1.28 -2.19 7.36
N VAL A 91 -0.53 -2.83 8.26
CA VAL A 91 0.92 -2.97 8.15
C VAL A 91 1.23 -4.43 7.83
N GLY A 92 1.54 -4.71 6.57
CA GLY A 92 2.06 -6.00 6.13
C GLY A 92 3.53 -6.12 6.48
N LEU A 93 3.92 -7.17 7.19
CA LEU A 93 5.31 -7.45 7.54
C LEU A 93 5.94 -8.36 6.49
N SER A 94 7.03 -7.91 5.87
CA SER A 94 7.84 -8.68 4.93
C SER A 94 9.26 -8.80 5.47
N GLY A 95 9.86 -9.99 5.40
CA GLY A 95 11.23 -10.19 5.84
C GLY A 95 11.60 -11.62 6.14
N GLY A 96 12.72 -11.78 6.84
CA GLY A 96 13.36 -13.07 7.10
C GLY A 96 14.28 -13.51 5.98
N LEU A 97 15.15 -14.48 6.29
CA LEU A 97 16.24 -14.93 5.41
C LEU A 97 15.74 -15.38 4.03
N GLY A 98 14.54 -15.95 3.95
CA GLY A 98 13.95 -16.39 2.68
C GLY A 98 13.62 -15.24 1.72
N ALA A 99 13.31 -14.06 2.25
CA ALA A 99 13.10 -12.85 1.45
C ALA A 99 14.42 -12.10 1.26
N THR A 100 15.20 -11.88 2.31
CA THR A 100 16.44 -11.07 2.22
C THR A 100 17.55 -11.75 1.43
N ASP A 101 17.63 -13.08 1.47
CA ASP A 101 18.72 -13.85 0.85
C ASP A 101 18.24 -14.52 -0.45
N ALA A 102 17.05 -14.18 -0.92
CA ALA A 102 16.53 -14.68 -2.18
C ALA A 102 17.45 -14.25 -3.34
N PRO A 103 17.97 -15.19 -4.14
CA PRO A 103 18.83 -14.86 -5.27
C PRO A 103 18.06 -14.03 -6.30
N ALA A 104 18.76 -13.13 -6.99
CA ALA A 104 18.17 -12.13 -7.90
C ALA A 104 17.20 -12.75 -8.93
N GLU A 105 17.50 -13.95 -9.42
CA GLU A 105 16.73 -14.65 -10.43
C GLU A 105 15.33 -15.08 -9.94
N ARG A 106 15.09 -15.14 -8.63
CA ARG A 106 13.77 -15.49 -8.06
C ARG A 106 12.80 -14.31 -7.99
N TRP A 107 13.29 -13.08 -8.12
CA TRP A 107 12.45 -11.89 -8.03
C TRP A 107 11.67 -11.61 -9.32
N GLY A 108 12.16 -12.10 -10.45
CA GLY A 108 11.48 -11.93 -11.74
C GLY A 108 11.26 -10.45 -12.07
N ALA A 109 10.00 -10.07 -12.30
CA ALA A 109 9.60 -8.69 -12.58
C ALA A 109 8.91 -8.00 -11.39
N LEU A 110 9.10 -8.51 -10.16
CA LEU A 110 8.64 -7.82 -8.96
C LEU A 110 9.29 -6.44 -8.86
N LEU A 111 8.52 -5.44 -8.43
CA LEU A 111 9.03 -4.10 -8.13
C LEU A 111 10.27 -4.20 -7.21
N PRO A 112 11.44 -3.64 -7.60
CA PRO A 112 12.69 -3.84 -6.86
C PRO A 112 12.64 -3.38 -5.39
N ALA A 113 11.76 -2.44 -5.05
CA ALA A 113 11.55 -1.96 -3.68
C ALA A 113 11.16 -3.10 -2.69
N TRP A 114 10.56 -4.20 -3.18
CA TRP A 114 10.27 -5.38 -2.35
C TRP A 114 11.52 -6.03 -1.75
N ASN A 115 12.68 -5.90 -2.40
CA ASN A 115 13.94 -6.52 -1.93
C ASN A 115 14.40 -5.95 -0.59
N THR A 116 14.06 -4.69 -0.32
CA THR A 116 14.49 -3.95 0.89
C THR A 116 13.33 -3.61 1.82
N ALA A 117 12.10 -3.88 1.41
CA ALA A 117 10.91 -3.57 2.19
C ALA A 117 10.79 -4.47 3.43
N HIS A 118 10.59 -3.85 4.58
CA HIS A 118 10.17 -4.53 5.80
C HIS A 118 8.66 -4.41 6.02
N LEU A 119 8.09 -3.27 5.61
CA LEU A 119 6.67 -2.98 5.74
C LEU A 119 6.04 -2.73 4.37
N HIS A 120 4.89 -3.34 4.13
CA HIS A 120 3.88 -2.82 3.22
C HIS A 120 2.91 -1.98 4.06
N PHE A 121 2.99 -0.65 3.95
CA PHE A 121 2.16 0.28 4.74
C PHE A 121 0.95 0.72 3.91
N PHE A 122 -0.20 0.09 4.14
CA PHE A 122 -1.46 0.33 3.44
C PHE A 122 -2.38 1.24 4.26
N VAL A 123 -2.89 2.32 3.68
CA VAL A 123 -3.73 3.30 4.36
C VAL A 123 -4.92 3.74 3.53
N GLY A 124 -6.02 3.99 4.24
CA GLY A 124 -7.13 4.77 3.71
C GLY A 124 -7.00 6.25 4.04
N GLY A 125 -8.13 6.92 4.10
CA GLY A 125 -8.26 8.26 4.67
C GLY A 125 -9.11 9.20 3.81
N ALA A 126 -9.30 8.89 2.54
CA ALA A 126 -10.32 9.53 1.73
C ALA A 126 -11.71 9.18 2.28
N SER A 127 -12.62 10.14 2.25
CA SER A 127 -13.99 9.98 2.72
C SER A 127 -14.95 10.47 1.64
N GLY A 128 -15.79 9.57 1.14
CA GLY A 128 -16.92 9.90 0.28
C GLY A 128 -17.91 8.74 0.29
N SER A 129 -19.20 9.07 0.19
CA SER A 129 -20.26 8.07 0.02
C SER A 129 -20.71 8.00 -1.42
N VAL A 130 -21.12 6.81 -1.85
CA VAL A 130 -21.85 6.63 -3.12
C VAL A 130 -23.18 7.39 -3.13
N ASP A 131 -23.74 7.67 -1.94
CA ASP A 131 -24.97 8.44 -1.78
C ASP A 131 -24.75 9.96 -1.97
N ASP A 132 -23.50 10.42 -1.86
CA ASP A 132 -23.15 11.85 -1.90
C ASP A 132 -22.71 12.34 -3.29
N VAL A 133 -22.62 11.44 -4.27
CA VAL A 133 -22.12 11.73 -5.62
C VAL A 133 -23.12 11.38 -6.71
N THR A 134 -22.96 12.02 -7.88
CA THR A 134 -23.80 11.75 -9.06
C THR A 134 -23.41 10.48 -9.80
N SER A 135 -22.17 9.98 -9.63
CA SER A 135 -21.71 8.75 -10.25
C SER A 135 -20.59 8.05 -9.44
N PRO A 136 -20.46 6.72 -9.54
CA PRO A 136 -19.32 6.01 -8.95
C PRO A 136 -17.96 6.50 -9.44
N GLN A 137 -17.86 6.96 -10.69
CA GLN A 137 -16.62 7.52 -11.26
C GLN A 137 -16.20 8.79 -10.52
N THR A 138 -17.15 9.69 -10.22
CA THR A 138 -16.90 10.92 -9.47
C THR A 138 -16.37 10.59 -8.08
N LEU A 139 -17.01 9.65 -7.36
CA LEU A 139 -16.52 9.22 -6.05
C LEU A 139 -15.09 8.65 -6.10
N LEU A 140 -14.81 7.77 -7.07
CA LEU A 140 -13.48 7.18 -7.22
C LEU A 140 -12.43 8.25 -7.55
N ALA A 141 -12.74 9.16 -8.47
CA ALA A 141 -11.84 10.24 -8.88
C ALA A 141 -11.56 11.21 -7.73
N ASP A 142 -12.58 11.64 -6.98
CA ASP A 142 -12.43 12.57 -5.87
C ASP A 142 -11.62 11.96 -4.72
N ASN A 143 -11.92 10.71 -4.35
CA ASN A 143 -11.17 10.00 -3.32
C ASN A 143 -9.71 9.78 -3.76
N ALA A 144 -9.49 9.39 -5.02
CA ALA A 144 -8.16 9.15 -5.55
C ALA A 144 -7.34 10.44 -5.69
N ALA A 145 -7.97 11.56 -6.07
CA ALA A 145 -7.33 12.87 -6.11
C ALA A 145 -6.94 13.34 -4.70
N TRP A 146 -7.79 13.08 -3.69
CA TRP A 146 -7.43 13.35 -2.31
C TRP A 146 -6.24 12.50 -1.85
N LEU A 147 -6.21 11.20 -2.17
CA LEU A 147 -5.07 10.34 -1.85
C LEU A 147 -3.80 10.76 -2.59
N GLU A 148 -3.89 11.11 -3.87
CA GLU A 148 -2.76 11.58 -4.67
C GLU A 148 -2.09 12.76 -3.98
N LYS A 149 -2.89 13.76 -3.60
CA LYS A 149 -2.41 14.98 -2.94
C LYS A 149 -1.91 14.76 -1.51
N ASN A 150 -2.57 13.91 -0.72
CA ASN A 150 -2.31 13.84 0.73
C ASN A 150 -1.49 12.62 1.15
N LYS A 151 -1.46 11.56 0.34
CA LYS A 151 -0.76 10.30 0.61
C LYS A 151 0.37 10.07 -0.37
N GLU A 152 0.10 10.14 -1.67
CA GLU A 152 1.14 9.85 -2.66
C GLU A 152 2.26 10.91 -2.62
N GLU A 153 1.92 12.20 -2.49
CA GLU A 153 2.94 13.25 -2.26
C GLU A 153 3.79 12.99 -1.00
N LEU A 154 3.15 12.59 0.11
CA LEU A 154 3.85 12.21 1.34
C LEU A 154 4.79 11.02 1.11
N TRP A 155 4.35 10.01 0.36
CA TRP A 155 5.13 8.82 0.07
C TRP A 155 6.33 9.11 -0.82
N ARG A 156 6.19 10.04 -1.78
CA ARG A 156 7.29 10.54 -2.61
C ARG A 156 8.27 11.36 -1.80
N GLU A 157 7.83 12.05 -0.74
CA GLU A 157 8.70 12.78 0.18
C GLU A 157 9.46 11.83 1.12
N TRP A 158 8.77 10.89 1.78
CA TRP A 158 9.35 9.99 2.78
C TRP A 158 10.19 8.87 2.13
N ALA A 159 9.71 8.30 1.04
CA ALA A 159 10.30 7.13 0.39
C ALA A 159 10.32 7.30 -1.15
N PRO A 160 11.09 8.27 -1.69
CA PRO A 160 11.11 8.59 -3.11
C PRO A 160 11.56 7.41 -3.98
N GLU A 161 12.62 6.71 -3.56
CA GLU A 161 13.24 5.59 -4.29
C GLU A 161 12.55 4.24 -4.04
N SER A 162 11.41 4.25 -3.34
CA SER A 162 10.64 3.03 -3.08
C SER A 162 9.52 2.89 -4.10
N GLY A 163 8.47 2.14 -3.76
CA GLY A 163 7.23 2.11 -4.52
C GLY A 163 6.09 1.51 -3.71
N SER A 164 5.03 1.15 -4.40
CA SER A 164 3.73 0.78 -3.87
C SER A 164 3.30 -0.58 -4.39
N TYR A 165 2.50 -1.29 -3.61
CA TYR A 165 1.96 -2.56 -4.07
C TYR A 165 0.73 -2.32 -4.94
N MET A 166 0.84 -2.59 -6.25
CA MET A 166 -0.20 -2.27 -7.24
C MET A 166 -1.60 -2.84 -6.93
N ASN A 167 -1.67 -3.99 -6.23
CA ASN A 167 -2.95 -4.62 -5.91
C ASN A 167 -3.65 -3.94 -4.72
N GLU A 168 -2.93 -3.13 -3.95
CA GLU A 168 -3.38 -2.46 -2.75
C GLU A 168 -2.87 -1.00 -2.76
N GLY A 169 -3.06 -0.30 -3.88
CA GLY A 169 -2.58 1.06 -4.09
C GLY A 169 -3.62 1.95 -4.77
N ASN A 170 -3.29 3.23 -4.93
CA ASN A 170 -4.19 4.19 -5.57
C ASN A 170 -4.22 3.91 -7.09
N PRO A 171 -5.36 3.48 -7.67
CA PRO A 171 -5.42 3.13 -9.09
C PRO A 171 -5.26 4.35 -10.01
N TYR A 172 -5.32 5.58 -9.49
CA TYR A 172 -5.07 6.82 -10.23
C TYR A 172 -3.74 7.47 -9.85
N ASN A 173 -2.79 6.72 -9.28
CA ASN A 173 -1.46 7.23 -8.95
C ASN A 173 -0.78 7.85 -10.18
N SER A 174 -0.46 9.14 -10.12
CA SER A 174 0.11 9.86 -11.27
C SER A 174 1.50 9.34 -11.69
N HIS A 175 2.22 8.66 -10.80
CA HIS A 175 3.52 8.05 -11.06
C HIS A 175 3.46 6.51 -10.98
N PHE A 176 2.30 5.91 -11.30
CA PHE A 176 2.11 4.45 -11.21
C PHE A 176 3.20 3.63 -11.92
N LYS A 177 3.78 4.14 -13.03
CA LYS A 177 4.89 3.47 -13.73
C LYS A 177 6.08 3.21 -12.81
N HIS A 178 6.53 4.26 -12.12
CA HIS A 178 7.60 4.18 -11.14
C HIS A 178 7.14 3.39 -9.91
N ASP A 179 6.01 3.79 -9.32
CA ASP A 179 5.61 3.28 -8.02
C ASP A 179 5.21 1.80 -8.07
N PHE A 180 4.61 1.31 -9.14
CA PHE A 180 4.14 -0.08 -9.23
C PHE A 180 5.10 -1.02 -9.95
N TYR A 181 5.97 -0.50 -10.82
CA TYR A 181 6.83 -1.33 -11.67
C TYR A 181 8.31 -0.96 -11.60
N GLY A 182 8.64 0.29 -11.20
CA GLY A 182 10.00 0.79 -11.10
C GLY A 182 10.79 0.60 -12.40
N ASP A 183 12.06 0.22 -12.26
CA ASP A 183 12.99 -0.02 -13.37
C ASP A 183 12.53 -1.12 -14.35
N HIS A 184 11.55 -1.95 -13.98
CA HIS A 184 11.02 -3.00 -14.85
C HIS A 184 9.96 -2.50 -15.83
N TYR A 185 9.45 -1.27 -15.70
CA TYR A 185 8.34 -0.79 -16.52
C TYR A 185 8.60 -0.93 -18.03
N GLU A 186 9.74 -0.44 -18.52
CA GLU A 186 10.07 -0.46 -19.95
C GLU A 186 10.24 -1.90 -20.49
N GLY A 187 10.83 -2.78 -19.68
CA GLY A 187 10.95 -4.20 -20.04
C GLY A 187 9.59 -4.88 -20.12
N LEU A 188 8.70 -4.61 -19.16
CA LEU A 188 7.34 -5.10 -19.15
C LEU A 188 6.53 -4.53 -20.32
N LEU A 189 6.74 -3.26 -20.68
CA LEU A 189 6.08 -2.62 -21.82
C LEU A 189 6.50 -3.29 -23.14
N ALA A 190 7.79 -3.60 -23.32
CA ALA A 190 8.26 -4.35 -24.48
C ALA A 190 7.62 -5.75 -24.57
N VAL A 191 7.45 -6.44 -23.43
CA VAL A 191 6.73 -7.73 -23.38
C VAL A 191 5.26 -7.52 -23.77
N LYS A 192 4.58 -6.51 -23.20
CA LYS A 192 3.19 -6.18 -23.51
C LYS A 192 3.00 -5.92 -25.01
N GLN A 193 3.84 -5.11 -25.63
CA GLN A 193 3.77 -4.80 -27.06
C GLN A 193 4.04 -6.03 -27.95
N LYS A 194 4.92 -6.93 -27.51
CA LYS A 194 5.20 -8.18 -28.24
C LYS A 194 4.01 -9.14 -28.23
N TYR A 195 3.32 -9.27 -27.10
CA TYR A 195 2.29 -10.30 -26.91
C TYR A 195 0.85 -9.77 -27.04
N ASP A 196 0.62 -8.48 -26.87
CA ASP A 196 -0.66 -7.80 -27.10
C ASP A 196 -0.43 -6.49 -27.88
N PRO A 197 0.02 -6.58 -29.15
CA PRO A 197 0.34 -5.42 -29.98
C PRO A 197 -0.88 -4.55 -30.32
N THR A 198 -2.09 -5.09 -30.18
CA THR A 198 -3.35 -4.37 -30.36
C THR A 198 -3.84 -3.69 -29.10
N GLU A 199 -3.15 -3.88 -27.97
CA GLU A 199 -3.51 -3.34 -26.65
C GLU A 199 -4.93 -3.74 -26.21
N SER A 200 -5.32 -4.97 -26.54
CA SER A 200 -6.66 -5.50 -26.27
C SER A 200 -6.94 -5.75 -24.79
N LEU A 201 -5.90 -6.00 -24.00
CA LEU A 201 -6.00 -6.22 -22.56
C LEU A 201 -5.67 -4.91 -21.81
N TYR A 202 -6.70 -4.12 -21.54
CA TYR A 202 -6.57 -2.88 -20.77
C TYR A 202 -6.88 -3.10 -19.28
N VAL A 203 -6.06 -2.50 -18.41
CA VAL A 203 -6.30 -2.36 -16.98
C VAL A 203 -5.82 -0.97 -16.58
N LEU A 204 -6.60 -0.25 -15.77
CA LEU A 204 -6.21 1.07 -15.25
C LEU A 204 -4.92 0.94 -14.42
N SER A 205 -3.94 1.82 -14.67
CA SER A 205 -2.58 1.75 -14.12
C SER A 205 -1.80 0.46 -14.46
N GLY A 206 -2.26 -0.25 -15.49
CA GLY A 206 -1.55 -1.37 -16.11
C GLY A 206 -0.35 -0.90 -16.95
N VAL A 207 0.55 -1.82 -17.28
CA VAL A 207 1.66 -1.54 -18.21
C VAL A 207 1.10 -1.10 -19.57
N GLY A 208 1.53 0.09 -20.03
CA GLY A 208 1.04 0.72 -21.27
C GLY A 208 -0.38 1.31 -21.20
N SER A 209 -1.02 1.36 -20.01
CA SER A 209 -2.40 1.83 -19.91
C SER A 209 -2.57 3.33 -20.15
N ASP A 210 -1.49 4.11 -20.04
CA ASP A 210 -1.52 5.57 -20.21
C ASP A 210 -1.68 6.03 -21.67
N SER A 211 -1.60 5.10 -22.63
CA SER A 211 -2.02 5.32 -24.02
C SER A 211 -3.55 5.38 -24.19
N TRP A 212 -4.31 5.14 -23.12
CA TRP A 212 -5.76 4.99 -23.13
C TRP A 212 -6.44 5.80 -22.03
N HIS A 213 -7.62 6.32 -22.36
CA HIS A 213 -8.54 6.96 -21.44
C HIS A 213 -9.81 6.11 -21.34
N TYR A 214 -10.13 5.65 -20.14
CA TYR A 214 -11.36 4.92 -19.84
C TYR A 214 -12.36 5.83 -19.14
N ASP A 215 -13.57 5.93 -19.70
CA ASP A 215 -14.69 6.59 -19.06
C ASP A 215 -15.65 5.55 -18.46
N LEU A 216 -15.77 5.55 -17.14
CA LEU A 216 -16.62 4.61 -16.40
C LEU A 216 -18.11 4.93 -16.56
N GLN A 217 -18.49 6.16 -16.92
CA GLN A 217 -19.89 6.55 -17.08
C GLN A 217 -20.51 5.99 -18.37
N ASP A 218 -19.83 6.15 -19.50
CA ASP A 218 -20.32 5.67 -20.80
C ASP A 218 -19.69 4.34 -21.25
N GLY A 219 -18.65 3.88 -20.54
CA GLY A 219 -17.95 2.63 -20.80
C GLY A 219 -16.98 2.69 -21.97
N THR A 220 -16.65 3.89 -22.47
CA THR A 220 -15.75 4.05 -23.61
C THR A 220 -14.28 3.92 -23.21
N LEU A 221 -13.48 3.32 -24.11
CA LEU A 221 -12.03 3.25 -23.99
C LEU A 221 -11.43 3.86 -25.26
N CYS A 222 -10.85 5.04 -25.11
CA CYS A 222 -10.34 5.86 -26.21
C CYS A 222 -8.82 6.00 -26.12
N ARG A 223 -8.12 6.08 -27.26
CA ARG A 223 -6.68 6.40 -27.23
C ARG A 223 -6.47 7.85 -26.82
N THR A 224 -5.50 8.09 -25.95
CA THR A 224 -5.02 9.44 -25.63
C THR A 224 -4.29 10.00 -26.84
N VAL A 225 -4.72 11.16 -27.33
CA VAL A 225 -4.18 11.82 -28.54
C VAL A 225 -2.87 12.53 -28.25
#